data_AF-A0A7S2JXL6-F1
#
_entry.id   AF-A0A7S2JXL6-F1
#
_cell.length_a   1.000
_cell.length_b   1.000
_cell.length_c   1.000
_cell.angle_alpha   90.00
_cell.angle_beta   90.00
_cell.angle_gamma   90.00
#
_symmetry.space_group_name_H-M   'P 1'
#
loop_
_entity.id
_entity.type
_entity.pdbx_description
1 polymer ?
#
loop_
_entity_poly.entity_id
_entity_poly.type
_entity_poly.pdbx_seq_one_letter_code
_entity_poly.pdbx_strand_id
1 'polypeptide(L)'
;RAMEPTGGEPPPVSEASAAGEIENCCADEGDIDEDAKLAPHLASSAPKVEYQVAIPTYRRWRPTRELSSKQRFKECQTPFILEHTLRLLSEHGIPKARVTLFVADASEAQGYQEALKGSDWAEVRIVVSVLGNSASRNFIYRHYAAGTYVVSMDDDLERIVWKVRESERNPGRLANLTAGGLERLIFDAYQQMKATGAYLWGVNTSQNAQYMRTTGVSVRNGLVNGYFNGFICRPECSAELLRTISDAMEDAEFSVRHFAKDGVVLRYKMYACITSPFSNHGGLQSKFVREQNNGTRKVEERWGALRLSQMFPHLVGRPRSRGQKRTLDVVFLQRTRPRPPKFKRLRSAHKATKVSKKGARMKFKRKAADTTCRKLARPTKVKKMKTIHFPFLLAEDRIEYKANPKQLGSAAQICYARYERAKTVGEAQALGARRYDLAWDWSLGHLEIVGLRIAPTSTECELRDLFGAGPRPAAAAGAPAAGRVVRVRVLECPKASPGLPVSRQALSCLVQHCPGLKEMKSKNWCKRNGPFANVPMAAFRTLLFWASSGRLAFQRRRASALANALRICGLDKLASSVQRLPGAPSGRR
;
A
#
# COMPACT_ATOMS: atom_id res chain seq x y z
N ARG A 1 10.68 -65.92 -10.56
CA ARG A 1 10.84 -65.29 -9.23
C ARG A 1 10.51 -63.83 -9.39
N ALA A 2 9.34 -63.44 -8.90
CA ALA A 2 8.82 -62.08 -8.91
C ALA A 2 9.62 -61.19 -7.94
N MET A 3 9.72 -59.90 -8.25
CA MET A 3 9.95 -58.85 -7.25
C MET A 3 9.02 -57.67 -7.56
N GLU A 4 8.12 -57.45 -6.61
CA GLU A 4 7.23 -56.30 -6.48
C GLU A 4 8.01 -55.00 -6.17
N PRO A 5 7.48 -53.81 -6.50
CA PRO A 5 7.81 -52.59 -5.80
C PRO A 5 6.76 -52.30 -4.72
N THR A 6 7.23 -52.21 -3.49
CA THR A 6 6.47 -51.84 -2.29
C THR A 6 6.01 -50.39 -2.34
N GLY A 7 4.72 -50.20 -2.04
CA GLY A 7 4.11 -48.90 -1.83
C GLY A 7 4.64 -48.22 -0.57
N GLY A 8 4.95 -46.94 -0.68
CA GLY A 8 5.14 -46.03 0.45
C GLY A 8 4.17 -44.86 0.28
N GLU A 9 3.14 -44.81 1.13
CA GLU A 9 2.28 -43.63 1.27
C GLU A 9 3.11 -42.42 1.73
N PRO A 10 2.92 -41.22 1.14
CA PRO A 10 3.48 -40.01 1.68
C PRO A 10 2.67 -39.53 2.90
N PRO A 11 3.32 -38.97 3.94
CA PRO A 11 2.67 -38.54 5.17
C PRO A 11 1.77 -37.31 4.96
N PRO A 12 0.74 -37.10 5.80
CA PRO A 12 -0.19 -35.99 5.66
C PRO A 12 0.50 -34.66 5.97
N VAL A 13 0.51 -33.75 4.99
CA VAL A 13 1.08 -32.40 5.12
C VAL A 13 0.02 -31.47 5.71
N SER A 14 0.14 -31.15 7.00
CA SER A 14 -0.66 -30.11 7.67
C SER A 14 -0.11 -28.70 7.37
N GLU A 15 -0.75 -27.96 6.47
CA GLU A 15 -0.52 -26.51 6.33
C GLU A 15 -1.52 -25.74 7.22
N ALA A 16 -1.11 -25.43 8.45
CA ALA A 16 -1.85 -24.49 9.30
C ALA A 16 -1.63 -23.05 8.80
N SER A 17 -2.45 -22.61 7.84
CA SER A 17 -2.73 -21.19 7.63
C SER A 17 -3.90 -20.81 8.54
N ALA A 18 -3.86 -19.67 9.21
CA ALA A 18 -4.97 -19.15 10.03
C ALA A 18 -6.16 -18.64 9.17
N ALA A 19 -6.49 -19.35 8.09
CA ALA A 19 -7.78 -19.33 7.44
C ALA A 19 -8.66 -20.37 8.16
N GLY A 20 -9.95 -20.11 8.37
CA GLY A 20 -10.85 -21.16 8.84
C GLY A 20 -10.78 -22.38 7.91
N GLU A 21 -11.09 -23.56 8.42
CA GLU A 21 -11.23 -24.77 7.60
C GLU A 21 -12.22 -24.47 6.47
N ILE A 22 -11.73 -24.50 5.23
CA ILE A 22 -12.53 -24.39 4.02
C ILE A 22 -12.81 -25.82 3.60
N GLU A 23 -13.99 -26.34 3.93
CA GLU A 23 -14.42 -27.64 3.41
C GLU A 23 -14.90 -27.50 1.97
N ASN A 24 -14.62 -28.53 1.16
CA ASN A 24 -14.95 -28.59 -0.26
C ASN A 24 -16.40 -29.02 -0.53
N CYS A 25 -17.22 -29.22 0.51
CA CYS A 25 -18.57 -29.75 0.39
C CYS A 25 -19.61 -28.64 0.60
N CYS A 26 -20.75 -28.75 -0.07
CA CYS A 26 -21.96 -27.98 0.26
C CYS A 26 -22.19 -28.10 1.77
N ALA A 27 -22.33 -26.97 2.47
CA ALA A 27 -22.67 -27.04 3.88
C ALA A 27 -24.04 -27.71 4.00
N ASP A 28 -24.13 -28.84 4.71
CA ASP A 28 -25.41 -29.45 5.05
C ASP A 28 -26.34 -28.39 5.66
N GLU A 29 -27.62 -28.38 5.28
CA GLU A 29 -28.59 -27.35 5.70
C GLU A 29 -28.69 -27.18 7.23
N GLY A 30 -28.31 -28.23 7.99
CA GLY A 30 -28.25 -28.23 9.45
C GLY A 30 -27.07 -27.47 10.08
N ASP A 31 -26.09 -27.00 9.30
CA ASP A 31 -24.87 -26.35 9.82
C ASP A 31 -24.64 -24.91 9.29
N ILE A 32 -25.72 -24.24 8.87
CA ILE A 32 -25.73 -22.83 8.46
C ILE A 32 -26.46 -21.99 9.52
N ASP A 33 -25.82 -20.94 10.03
CA ASP A 33 -26.46 -20.02 10.98
C ASP A 33 -27.71 -19.37 10.36
N GLU A 34 -28.75 -19.08 11.16
CA GLU A 34 -29.99 -18.44 10.69
C GLU A 34 -29.72 -17.12 9.94
N ASP A 35 -28.78 -16.31 10.42
CA ASP A 35 -28.38 -15.08 9.73
C ASP A 35 -27.72 -15.36 8.36
N ALA A 36 -26.96 -16.45 8.25
CA ALA A 36 -26.30 -16.85 7.02
C ALA A 36 -27.31 -17.36 5.97
N LYS A 37 -28.47 -17.89 6.38
CA LYS A 37 -29.57 -18.23 5.45
C LYS A 37 -30.11 -17.01 4.71
N LEU A 38 -29.89 -15.79 5.22
CA LEU A 38 -30.23 -14.54 4.56
C LEU A 38 -29.20 -14.09 3.51
N ALA A 39 -28.17 -14.89 3.24
CA ALA A 39 -27.19 -14.62 2.21
C ALA A 39 -27.88 -14.50 0.83
N PRO A 40 -27.57 -13.46 0.03
CA PRO A 40 -28.24 -13.20 -1.25
C PRO A 40 -28.37 -14.40 -2.20
N HIS A 41 -27.36 -15.25 -2.33
CA HIS A 41 -27.45 -16.40 -3.23
C HIS A 41 -28.46 -17.48 -2.78
N LEU A 42 -28.86 -17.47 -1.50
CA LEU A 42 -29.88 -18.37 -0.97
C LEU A 42 -31.25 -17.72 -0.95
N ALA A 43 -31.34 -16.49 -0.44
CA ALA A 43 -32.63 -15.85 -0.10
C ALA A 43 -33.09 -14.75 -1.06
N SER A 44 -32.22 -14.21 -1.91
CA SER A 44 -32.61 -13.09 -2.77
C SER A 44 -33.55 -13.55 -3.87
N SER A 45 -34.65 -12.82 -4.02
CA SER A 45 -35.60 -12.94 -5.13
C SER A 45 -35.36 -11.86 -6.20
N ALA A 46 -34.16 -11.27 -6.23
CA ALA A 46 -33.84 -10.23 -7.20
C ALA A 46 -34.04 -10.74 -8.64
N PRO A 47 -34.71 -9.97 -9.50
CA PRO A 47 -34.92 -10.39 -10.88
C PRO A 47 -33.59 -10.48 -11.62
N LYS A 48 -33.55 -11.34 -12.65
CA LYS A 48 -32.42 -11.38 -13.58
C LYS A 48 -32.19 -10.00 -14.17
N VAL A 49 -30.94 -9.61 -14.30
CA VAL A 49 -30.53 -8.34 -14.90
C VAL A 49 -29.42 -8.58 -15.91
N GLU A 50 -29.38 -7.76 -16.96
CA GLU A 50 -28.28 -7.74 -17.91
C GLU A 50 -27.01 -7.14 -17.28
N TYR A 51 -25.89 -7.81 -17.49
CA TYR A 51 -24.58 -7.36 -17.01
C TYR A 51 -23.46 -7.82 -17.94
N GLN A 52 -22.31 -7.17 -17.81
CA GLN A 52 -21.07 -7.53 -18.51
C GLN A 52 -19.99 -7.88 -17.49
N VAL A 53 -19.16 -8.88 -17.77
CA VAL A 53 -17.98 -9.23 -16.98
C VAL A 53 -16.75 -8.69 -17.68
N ALA A 54 -16.00 -7.85 -16.98
CA ALA A 54 -14.78 -7.23 -17.48
C ALA A 54 -13.56 -7.70 -16.68
N ILE A 55 -12.61 -8.34 -17.38
CA ILE A 55 -11.41 -8.91 -16.77
C ILE A 55 -10.18 -8.18 -17.35
N PRO A 56 -9.63 -7.16 -16.67
CA PRO A 56 -8.32 -6.62 -17.02
C PRO A 56 -7.27 -7.68 -16.76
N THR A 57 -6.40 -7.94 -17.74
CA THR A 57 -5.48 -9.08 -17.68
C THR A 57 -4.15 -8.77 -18.36
N TYR A 58 -3.05 -9.25 -17.78
CA TYR A 58 -1.70 -9.04 -18.34
C TYR A 58 -0.76 -10.19 -18.03
N ARG A 59 -0.23 -10.83 -19.08
CA ARG A 59 0.70 -11.96 -19.09
C ARG A 59 0.18 -13.23 -18.40
N ARG A 60 -1.13 -13.36 -18.15
CA ARG A 60 -1.76 -14.56 -17.53
C ARG A 60 -2.26 -15.61 -18.52
N TRP A 61 -2.02 -15.39 -19.81
CA TRP A 61 -2.16 -16.42 -20.84
C TRP A 61 -1.05 -17.48 -20.74
N ARG A 62 0.04 -17.18 -20.02
CA ARG A 62 1.18 -18.09 -19.81
C ARG A 62 0.82 -19.30 -18.93
N PRO A 63 1.59 -20.41 -19.03
CA PRO A 63 1.40 -21.60 -18.21
C PRO A 63 1.35 -21.33 -16.69
N THR A 64 0.45 -22.00 -15.98
CA THR A 64 0.24 -21.79 -14.54
C THR A 64 1.50 -22.03 -13.71
N ARG A 65 2.30 -23.04 -14.07
CA ARG A 65 3.59 -23.35 -13.40
C ARG A 65 4.59 -22.19 -13.39
N GLU A 66 4.52 -21.30 -14.38
CA GLU A 66 5.43 -20.16 -14.50
C GLU A 66 5.00 -19.00 -13.59
N LEU A 67 3.72 -18.96 -13.23
CA LEU A 67 3.09 -17.81 -12.57
C LEU A 67 2.67 -18.08 -11.13
N SER A 68 2.50 -19.34 -10.73
CA SER A 68 2.16 -19.75 -9.37
C SER A 68 3.28 -20.52 -8.71
N SER A 69 3.50 -20.28 -7.42
CA SER A 69 4.44 -21.08 -6.61
C SER A 69 3.74 -22.16 -5.78
N LYS A 70 2.44 -22.41 -6.00
CA LYS A 70 1.70 -23.44 -5.26
C LYS A 70 2.11 -24.82 -5.76
N GLN A 71 2.33 -25.75 -4.83
CA GLN A 71 2.82 -27.10 -5.16
C GLN A 71 1.90 -27.81 -6.16
N ARG A 72 0.57 -27.68 -6.02
CA ARG A 72 -0.41 -28.29 -6.94
C ARG A 72 -0.31 -27.81 -8.40
N PHE A 73 0.39 -26.71 -8.65
CA PHE A 73 0.55 -26.11 -9.98
C PHE A 73 1.96 -26.28 -10.55
N LYS A 74 2.86 -26.99 -9.86
CA LYS A 74 4.28 -27.13 -10.25
C LYS A 74 4.48 -27.67 -11.67
N GLU A 75 3.57 -28.53 -12.13
CA GLU A 75 3.64 -29.19 -13.44
C GLU A 75 2.50 -28.75 -14.39
N CYS A 76 1.67 -27.80 -13.97
CA CYS A 76 0.49 -27.37 -14.71
C CYS A 76 0.87 -26.48 -15.92
N GLN A 77 0.68 -27.03 -17.12
CA GLN A 77 0.91 -26.31 -18.39
C GLN A 77 -0.28 -25.45 -18.80
N THR A 78 -1.48 -25.72 -18.27
CA THR A 78 -2.69 -24.96 -18.59
C THR A 78 -2.43 -23.47 -18.36
N PRO A 79 -2.89 -22.59 -19.27
CA PRO A 79 -2.85 -21.14 -19.06
C PRO A 79 -3.37 -20.74 -17.68
N PHE A 80 -2.66 -19.83 -17.01
CA PHE A 80 -2.97 -19.44 -15.64
C PHE A 80 -4.41 -18.98 -15.46
N ILE A 81 -4.92 -18.17 -16.39
CA ILE A 81 -6.29 -17.64 -16.32
C ILE A 81 -7.36 -18.75 -16.42
N LEU A 82 -7.07 -19.85 -17.13
CA LEU A 82 -7.95 -21.01 -17.27
C LEU A 82 -8.02 -21.83 -15.99
N GLU A 83 -6.98 -21.84 -15.15
CA GLU A 83 -6.99 -22.51 -13.84
C GLU A 83 -7.53 -21.63 -12.70
N HIS A 84 -7.84 -20.37 -13.00
CA HIS A 84 -8.29 -19.38 -12.02
C HIS A 84 -9.65 -18.78 -12.48
N THR A 85 -9.66 -17.52 -12.90
CA THR A 85 -10.92 -16.77 -13.09
C THR A 85 -11.83 -17.38 -14.15
N LEU A 86 -11.30 -17.89 -15.27
CA LEU A 86 -12.16 -18.48 -16.31
C LEU A 86 -12.76 -19.81 -15.87
N ARG A 87 -12.02 -20.63 -15.11
CA ARG A 87 -12.57 -21.83 -14.47
C ARG A 87 -13.67 -21.48 -13.48
N LEU A 88 -13.45 -20.48 -12.62
CA LEU A 88 -14.46 -19.99 -11.68
C LEU A 88 -15.76 -19.59 -12.40
N LEU A 89 -15.63 -18.87 -13.53
CA LEU A 89 -16.79 -18.46 -14.31
C LEU A 89 -17.51 -19.65 -14.97
N SER A 90 -16.77 -20.65 -15.46
CA SER A 90 -17.36 -21.89 -15.98
C SER A 90 -18.09 -22.68 -14.88
N GLU A 91 -17.49 -22.84 -13.70
CA GLU A 91 -18.08 -23.53 -12.55
C GLU A 91 -19.37 -22.85 -12.05
N HIS A 92 -19.47 -21.52 -12.17
CA HIS A 92 -20.69 -20.78 -11.87
C HIS A 92 -21.68 -20.68 -13.04
N GLY A 93 -21.37 -21.24 -14.21
CA GLY A 93 -22.25 -21.24 -15.37
C GLY A 93 -22.41 -19.86 -16.02
N ILE A 94 -21.43 -18.95 -15.88
CA ILE A 94 -21.51 -17.62 -16.47
C ILE A 94 -21.44 -17.72 -18.00
N PRO A 95 -22.37 -17.09 -18.75
CA PRO A 95 -22.34 -17.11 -20.21
C PRO A 95 -21.07 -16.45 -20.75
N LYS A 96 -20.33 -17.14 -21.62
CA LYS A 96 -19.06 -16.67 -22.21
C LYS A 96 -19.24 -15.36 -22.99
N ALA A 97 -20.41 -15.20 -23.64
CA ALA A 97 -20.78 -13.99 -24.37
C ALA A 97 -20.85 -12.71 -23.49
N ARG A 98 -20.97 -12.85 -22.17
CA ARG A 98 -20.93 -11.73 -21.21
C ARG A 98 -19.53 -11.37 -20.76
N VAL A 99 -18.52 -12.16 -21.11
CA VAL A 99 -17.15 -12.01 -20.62
C VAL A 99 -16.29 -11.32 -21.66
N THR A 100 -15.56 -10.30 -21.25
CA THR A 100 -14.57 -9.62 -22.08
C THR A 100 -13.23 -9.55 -21.34
N LEU A 101 -12.17 -10.02 -22.00
CA LEU A 101 -10.79 -9.88 -21.56
C LEU A 101 -10.22 -8.57 -22.08
N PHE A 102 -9.70 -7.73 -21.18
CA PHE A 102 -9.07 -6.46 -21.54
C PHE A 102 -7.55 -6.59 -21.40
N VAL A 103 -6.86 -6.63 -22.53
CA VAL A 103 -5.41 -6.88 -22.63
C VAL A 103 -4.63 -5.58 -22.83
N ALA A 104 -3.33 -5.57 -22.58
CA ALA A 104 -2.53 -4.33 -22.60
C ALA A 104 -2.22 -3.82 -24.01
N ASP A 105 -2.04 -4.72 -24.98
CA ASP A 105 -1.63 -4.42 -26.35
C ASP A 105 -2.00 -5.59 -27.30
N ALA A 106 -1.70 -5.45 -28.59
CA ALA A 106 -1.99 -6.45 -29.61
C ALA A 106 -1.18 -7.76 -29.43
N SER A 107 0.03 -7.68 -28.87
CA SER A 107 0.85 -8.88 -28.62
C SER A 107 0.23 -9.71 -27.50
N GLU A 108 -0.27 -9.06 -26.44
CA GLU A 108 -1.03 -9.73 -25.40
C GLU A 108 -2.32 -10.34 -25.96
N ALA A 109 -3.05 -9.65 -26.85
CA ALA A 109 -4.24 -10.20 -27.48
C ALA A 109 -3.95 -11.52 -28.21
N GLN A 110 -2.89 -11.55 -29.02
CA GLN A 110 -2.44 -12.75 -29.72
C GLN A 110 -2.04 -13.87 -28.74
N GLY A 111 -1.34 -13.52 -27.65
CA GLY A 111 -0.97 -14.47 -26.61
C GLY A 111 -2.18 -15.15 -25.96
N TYR A 112 -3.25 -14.39 -25.68
CA TYR A 112 -4.50 -14.96 -25.19
C TYR A 112 -5.23 -15.81 -26.24
N GLN A 113 -5.32 -15.35 -27.49
CA GLN A 113 -5.98 -16.12 -28.56
C GLN A 113 -5.34 -17.50 -28.75
N GLU A 114 -4.00 -17.56 -28.79
CA GLU A 114 -3.29 -18.83 -28.93
C GLU A 114 -3.43 -19.69 -27.67
N ALA A 115 -3.26 -19.10 -26.48
CA ALA A 115 -3.35 -19.85 -25.23
C ALA A 115 -4.75 -20.43 -24.95
N LEU A 116 -5.81 -19.76 -25.39
CA LEU A 116 -7.19 -20.19 -25.19
C LEU A 116 -7.69 -21.14 -26.28
N LYS A 117 -6.90 -21.37 -27.34
CA LYS A 117 -7.24 -22.26 -28.44
C LYS A 117 -7.53 -23.67 -27.93
N GLY A 118 -8.64 -24.25 -28.38
CA GLY A 118 -9.08 -25.59 -27.97
C GLY A 118 -9.70 -25.66 -26.57
N SER A 119 -9.86 -24.53 -25.86
CA SER A 119 -10.65 -24.46 -24.63
C SER A 119 -12.07 -23.95 -24.88
N ASP A 120 -12.97 -24.13 -23.90
CA ASP A 120 -14.33 -23.54 -23.90
C ASP A 120 -14.35 -22.01 -23.96
N TRP A 121 -13.18 -21.37 -23.83
CA TRP A 121 -12.98 -19.93 -23.85
C TRP A 121 -12.29 -19.43 -25.13
N ALA A 122 -12.11 -20.28 -26.15
CA ALA A 122 -11.45 -19.92 -27.41
C ALA A 122 -12.09 -18.69 -28.10
N GLU A 123 -13.42 -18.58 -28.02
CA GLU A 123 -14.21 -17.50 -28.64
C GLU A 123 -14.53 -16.35 -27.67
N VAL A 124 -13.83 -16.26 -26.53
CA VAL A 124 -14.05 -15.15 -25.58
C VAL A 124 -13.69 -13.82 -26.23
N ARG A 125 -14.49 -12.77 -25.97
CA ARG A 125 -14.19 -11.44 -26.49
C ARG A 125 -12.90 -10.92 -25.87
N ILE A 126 -11.94 -10.53 -26.72
CA ILE A 126 -10.69 -9.88 -26.32
C ILE A 126 -10.68 -8.46 -26.87
N VAL A 127 -10.42 -7.47 -26.00
CA VAL A 127 -10.33 -6.06 -26.35
C VAL A 127 -8.97 -5.52 -25.92
N VAL A 128 -8.25 -4.88 -26.83
CA VAL A 128 -7.02 -4.17 -26.51
C VAL A 128 -7.38 -2.89 -25.74
N SER A 129 -6.90 -2.80 -24.51
CA SER A 129 -7.06 -1.65 -23.61
C SER A 129 -5.77 -0.81 -23.59
N VAL A 130 -5.18 -0.61 -22.42
CA VAL A 130 -3.93 0.13 -22.21
C VAL A 130 -3.13 -0.53 -21.09
N LEU A 131 -1.80 -0.46 -21.17
CA LEU A 131 -0.92 -0.99 -20.14
C LEU A 131 -1.09 -0.25 -18.80
N GLY A 132 -1.16 -1.00 -17.70
CA GLY A 132 -1.30 -0.50 -16.33
C GLY A 132 -2.70 -0.70 -15.76
N ASN A 133 -2.81 -1.16 -14.51
CA ASN A 133 -4.08 -1.56 -13.90
C ASN A 133 -5.09 -0.40 -13.82
N SER A 134 -4.65 0.78 -13.33
CA SER A 134 -5.51 1.96 -13.22
C SER A 134 -5.96 2.46 -14.60
N ALA A 135 -5.03 2.49 -15.56
CA ALA A 135 -5.30 2.94 -16.93
C ALA A 135 -6.28 1.99 -17.65
N SER A 136 -6.06 0.68 -17.56
CA SER A 136 -6.95 -0.34 -18.12
C SER A 136 -8.35 -0.26 -17.49
N ARG A 137 -8.46 -0.13 -16.17
CA ARG A 137 -9.76 0.02 -15.49
C ARG A 137 -10.49 1.32 -15.86
N ASN A 138 -9.76 2.41 -16.10
CA ASN A 138 -10.34 3.65 -16.63
C ASN A 138 -10.79 3.49 -18.09
N PHE A 139 -10.06 2.72 -18.89
CA PHE A 139 -10.48 2.37 -20.24
C PHE A 139 -11.78 1.57 -20.21
N ILE A 140 -11.84 0.51 -19.40
CA ILE A 140 -13.05 -0.32 -19.21
C ILE A 140 -14.26 0.54 -18.80
N TYR A 141 -14.05 1.48 -17.88
CA TYR A 141 -15.11 2.38 -17.42
C TYR A 141 -15.73 3.23 -18.55
N ARG A 142 -14.91 3.62 -19.54
CA ARG A 142 -15.34 4.40 -20.70
C ARG A 142 -15.79 3.53 -21.88
N HIS A 143 -15.34 2.28 -21.93
CA HIS A 143 -15.60 1.36 -23.03
C HIS A 143 -17.08 1.01 -23.15
N TYR A 144 -17.74 0.76 -22.02
CA TYR A 144 -19.16 0.44 -21.99
C TYR A 144 -20.03 1.72 -21.99
N ALA A 145 -21.18 1.64 -22.65
CA ALA A 145 -22.15 2.72 -22.68
C ALA A 145 -22.66 3.10 -21.27
N ALA A 146 -23.11 4.34 -21.12
CA ALA A 146 -23.72 4.83 -19.89
C ALA A 146 -24.88 3.91 -19.45
N GLY A 147 -24.97 3.64 -18.15
CA GLY A 147 -25.98 2.75 -17.57
C GLY A 147 -25.65 1.26 -17.63
N THR A 148 -24.62 0.83 -18.37
CA THR A 148 -24.19 -0.58 -18.41
C THR A 148 -23.78 -1.05 -17.02
N TYR A 149 -24.32 -2.18 -16.56
CA TYR A 149 -23.88 -2.83 -15.34
C TYR A 149 -22.68 -3.74 -15.61
N VAL A 150 -21.53 -3.39 -15.03
CA VAL A 150 -20.27 -4.10 -15.21
C VAL A 150 -19.85 -4.77 -13.91
N VAL A 151 -19.52 -6.05 -13.99
CA VAL A 151 -18.88 -6.83 -12.94
C VAL A 151 -17.41 -6.95 -13.30
N SER A 152 -16.54 -6.30 -12.54
CA SER A 152 -15.09 -6.33 -12.77
C SER A 152 -14.42 -7.35 -11.87
N MET A 153 -13.63 -8.23 -12.47
CA MET A 153 -12.94 -9.35 -11.82
C MET A 153 -11.46 -9.34 -12.18
N ASP A 154 -10.57 -9.59 -11.22
CA ASP A 154 -9.15 -9.85 -11.52
C ASP A 154 -8.99 -11.21 -12.25
N ASP A 155 -7.83 -11.41 -12.87
CA ASP A 155 -7.48 -12.58 -13.68
C ASP A 155 -6.95 -13.78 -12.85
N ASP A 156 -6.94 -13.68 -11.51
CA ASP A 156 -6.36 -14.67 -10.59
C ASP A 156 -7.27 -15.15 -9.44
N LEU A 157 -8.59 -15.07 -9.65
CA LEU A 157 -9.58 -15.53 -8.68
C LEU A 157 -9.75 -17.05 -8.74
N GLU A 158 -9.57 -17.73 -7.61
CA GLU A 158 -9.72 -19.19 -7.55
C GLU A 158 -11.14 -19.62 -7.21
N ARG A 159 -11.80 -18.92 -6.29
CA ARG A 159 -13.16 -19.22 -5.83
C ARG A 159 -13.76 -18.08 -5.03
N ILE A 160 -15.07 -18.10 -4.87
CA ILE A 160 -15.79 -17.22 -3.96
C ILE A 160 -16.20 -18.04 -2.74
N VAL A 161 -15.89 -17.53 -1.55
CA VAL A 161 -16.30 -18.14 -0.29
C VAL A 161 -17.23 -17.22 0.47
N TRP A 162 -18.02 -17.80 1.36
CA TRP A 162 -18.89 -17.05 2.23
C TRP A 162 -18.92 -17.60 3.65
N LYS A 163 -19.19 -16.72 4.62
CA LYS A 163 -19.23 -17.12 6.03
C LYS A 163 -20.59 -17.70 6.37
N VAL A 164 -20.61 -19.01 6.62
CA VAL A 164 -21.83 -19.76 6.96
C VAL A 164 -22.11 -19.77 8.45
N ARG A 165 -21.09 -19.52 9.28
CA ARG A 165 -21.20 -19.60 10.74
C ARG A 165 -20.27 -18.65 11.49
N GLU A 166 -20.80 -17.99 12.52
CA GLU A 166 -20.01 -17.30 13.53
C GLU A 166 -19.46 -18.29 14.57
N SER A 167 -18.23 -18.07 15.01
CA SER A 167 -17.67 -18.81 16.14
C SER A 167 -16.94 -17.83 17.05
N GLU A 168 -17.25 -17.88 18.34
CA GLU A 168 -16.55 -17.07 19.35
C GLU A 168 -15.16 -17.65 19.69
N ARG A 169 -14.94 -18.94 19.42
CA ARG A 169 -13.72 -19.68 19.81
C ARG A 169 -12.77 -19.97 18.63
N ASN A 170 -13.27 -20.00 17.39
CA ASN A 170 -12.53 -20.26 16.15
C ASN A 170 -12.81 -19.16 15.11
N PRO A 171 -12.04 -19.05 14.00
CA PRO A 171 -12.23 -18.00 12.99
C PRO A 171 -13.61 -17.92 12.31
N GLY A 172 -14.54 -18.85 12.59
CA GLY A 172 -15.82 -19.00 11.88
C GLY A 172 -15.66 -19.90 10.66
N ARG A 173 -16.75 -20.56 10.23
CA ARG A 173 -16.73 -21.51 9.12
C ARG A 173 -17.01 -20.78 7.80
N LEU A 174 -16.24 -21.10 6.77
CA LEU A 174 -16.45 -20.62 5.41
C LEU A 174 -16.87 -21.78 4.52
N ALA A 175 -17.80 -21.53 3.59
CA ALA A 175 -18.16 -22.47 2.54
C ALA A 175 -17.89 -21.86 1.16
N ASN A 176 -17.67 -22.70 0.16
CA ASN A 176 -17.62 -22.26 -1.23
C ASN A 176 -19.00 -21.79 -1.68
N LEU A 177 -19.04 -20.76 -2.53
CA LEU A 177 -20.24 -20.38 -3.24
C LEU A 177 -20.54 -21.45 -4.30
N THR A 178 -21.76 -21.95 -4.34
CA THR A 178 -22.18 -23.01 -5.27
C THR A 178 -22.46 -22.47 -6.68
N ALA A 179 -22.53 -23.37 -7.66
CA ALA A 179 -22.91 -23.04 -9.05
C ALA A 179 -24.21 -22.22 -9.10
N GLY A 180 -24.27 -21.21 -9.97
CA GLY A 180 -25.40 -20.26 -10.05
C GLY A 180 -25.48 -19.22 -8.93
N GLY A 181 -24.77 -19.42 -7.79
CA GLY A 181 -24.78 -18.47 -6.68
C GLY A 181 -24.17 -17.11 -7.03
N LEU A 182 -23.22 -17.07 -7.97
CA LEU A 182 -22.59 -15.84 -8.45
C LEU A 182 -23.60 -14.92 -9.15
N GLU A 183 -24.42 -15.42 -10.07
CA GLU A 183 -25.44 -14.60 -10.74
C GLU A 183 -26.46 -14.06 -9.74
N ARG A 184 -26.91 -14.88 -8.77
CA ARG A 184 -27.83 -14.43 -7.73
C ARG A 184 -27.25 -13.27 -6.91
N LEU A 185 -25.96 -13.34 -6.56
CA LEU A 185 -25.26 -12.22 -5.91
C LEU A 185 -25.21 -10.97 -6.81
N ILE A 186 -24.90 -11.13 -8.10
CA ILE A 186 -24.82 -10.02 -9.07
C ILE A 186 -26.19 -9.33 -9.22
N PHE A 187 -27.28 -10.10 -9.26
CA PHE A 187 -28.65 -9.59 -9.38
C PHE A 187 -29.09 -8.84 -8.12
N ASP A 188 -28.84 -9.43 -6.95
CA ASP A 188 -29.10 -8.77 -5.66
C ASP A 188 -28.35 -7.43 -5.56
N ALA A 189 -27.06 -7.42 -5.92
CA ALA A 189 -26.25 -6.22 -5.86
C ALA A 189 -26.78 -5.11 -6.78
N TYR A 190 -27.27 -5.45 -7.98
CA TYR A 190 -27.92 -4.48 -8.86
C TYR A 190 -29.19 -3.91 -8.24
N GLN A 191 -30.07 -4.78 -7.72
CA GLN A 191 -31.31 -4.35 -7.06
C GLN A 191 -31.03 -3.42 -5.88
N GLN A 192 -30.04 -3.77 -5.03
CA GLN A 192 -29.63 -2.96 -3.89
C GLN A 192 -29.01 -1.63 -4.31
N MET A 193 -28.22 -1.61 -5.39
CA MET A 193 -27.68 -0.38 -5.96
C MET A 193 -28.81 0.58 -6.36
N LYS A 194 -29.80 0.09 -7.11
CA LYS A 194 -30.98 0.87 -7.51
C LYS A 194 -31.79 1.35 -6.30
N ALA A 195 -32.02 0.50 -5.31
CA ALA A 195 -32.81 0.83 -4.12
C ALA A 195 -32.13 1.88 -3.21
N THR A 196 -30.80 1.92 -3.19
CA THR A 196 -30.04 2.81 -2.28
C THR A 196 -29.47 4.06 -2.97
N GLY A 197 -29.50 4.10 -4.30
CA GLY A 197 -28.80 5.10 -5.11
C GLY A 197 -27.29 4.89 -5.11
N ALA A 198 -26.82 3.66 -4.93
CA ALA A 198 -25.41 3.31 -5.08
C ALA A 198 -25.09 2.92 -6.51
N TYR A 199 -23.85 3.15 -6.92
CA TYR A 199 -23.35 2.83 -8.26
C TYR A 199 -22.09 1.95 -8.23
N LEU A 200 -21.72 1.48 -7.03
CA LEU A 200 -20.55 0.66 -6.79
C LEU A 200 -20.83 -0.31 -5.63
N TRP A 201 -20.49 -1.57 -5.84
CA TRP A 201 -20.51 -2.61 -4.81
C TRP A 201 -19.27 -3.49 -4.86
N GLY A 202 -18.96 -4.18 -3.76
CA GLY A 202 -18.01 -5.28 -3.77
C GLY A 202 -18.11 -6.17 -2.54
N VAL A 203 -17.19 -7.12 -2.46
CA VAL A 203 -17.13 -8.12 -1.38
C VAL A 203 -16.11 -7.75 -0.30
N ASN A 204 -15.97 -8.59 0.72
CA ASN A 204 -15.07 -8.34 1.83
C ASN A 204 -13.61 -8.41 1.41
N THR A 205 -12.86 -7.34 1.64
CA THR A 205 -11.44 -7.23 1.31
C THR A 205 -10.55 -8.29 1.99
N SER A 206 -11.00 -8.90 3.08
CA SER A 206 -10.27 -9.94 3.80
C SER A 206 -10.85 -11.32 3.53
N GLN A 207 -9.98 -12.27 3.22
CA GLN A 207 -10.29 -13.71 3.16
C GLN A 207 -10.33 -14.37 4.55
N ASN A 208 -9.99 -13.63 5.62
CA ASN A 208 -10.03 -14.17 6.97
C ASN A 208 -11.44 -14.04 7.55
N ALA A 209 -12.02 -15.19 7.88
CA ALA A 209 -13.37 -15.34 8.41
C ALA A 209 -13.66 -14.50 9.67
N GLN A 210 -12.65 -14.16 10.49
CA GLN A 210 -12.80 -13.27 11.65
C GLN A 210 -13.20 -11.83 11.27
N TYR A 211 -12.87 -11.40 10.06
CA TYR A 211 -13.25 -10.09 9.53
C TYR A 211 -14.49 -10.14 8.64
N MET A 212 -15.04 -11.33 8.41
CA MET A 212 -16.29 -11.56 7.69
C MET A 212 -17.46 -11.64 8.67
N ARG A 213 -18.67 -11.44 8.16
CA ARG A 213 -19.93 -11.58 8.90
C ARG A 213 -20.80 -12.61 8.20
N THR A 214 -21.67 -13.32 8.91
CA THR A 214 -22.64 -14.23 8.30
C THR A 214 -23.65 -13.50 7.42
N THR A 215 -23.96 -12.23 7.72
CA THR A 215 -24.89 -11.42 6.93
C THR A 215 -24.55 -9.92 6.91
N GLY A 216 -25.28 -9.18 6.07
CA GLY A 216 -25.29 -7.71 6.01
C GLY A 216 -24.46 -7.06 4.91
N VAL A 217 -25.02 -5.97 4.37
CA VAL A 217 -24.40 -5.07 3.39
C VAL A 217 -24.10 -3.73 4.06
N SER A 218 -22.85 -3.28 4.03
CA SER A 218 -22.48 -1.94 4.49
C SER A 218 -22.77 -0.90 3.41
N VAL A 219 -23.39 0.21 3.81
CA VAL A 219 -23.66 1.40 2.97
C VAL A 219 -22.72 2.58 3.27
N ARG A 220 -21.74 2.38 4.16
CA ARG A 220 -20.82 3.44 4.64
C ARG A 220 -19.61 3.59 3.73
N ASN A 221 -18.89 4.70 3.88
CA ASN A 221 -17.57 4.88 3.27
C ASN A 221 -16.62 3.72 3.63
N GLY A 222 -15.76 3.34 2.70
CA GLY A 222 -14.81 2.24 2.87
C GLY A 222 -14.42 1.58 1.55
N LEU A 223 -13.39 0.74 1.61
CA LEU A 223 -12.80 0.10 0.45
C LEU A 223 -13.71 -0.95 -0.19
N VAL A 224 -14.06 -0.72 -1.45
CA VAL A 224 -14.52 -1.73 -2.41
C VAL A 224 -13.29 -2.24 -3.15
N ASN A 225 -12.97 -3.52 -3.02
CA ASN A 225 -11.72 -4.07 -3.54
C ASN A 225 -11.74 -4.17 -5.08
N GLY A 226 -10.59 -3.94 -5.72
CA GLY A 226 -10.43 -4.07 -7.17
C GLY A 226 -10.65 -5.50 -7.68
N TYR A 227 -10.30 -6.53 -6.90
CA TYR A 227 -10.31 -7.91 -7.41
C TYR A 227 -11.70 -8.44 -7.76
N PHE A 228 -12.75 -7.96 -7.09
CA PHE A 228 -14.13 -8.33 -7.40
C PHE A 228 -15.10 -7.25 -6.92
N ASN A 229 -15.64 -6.51 -7.88
CA ASN A 229 -16.62 -5.46 -7.66
C ASN A 229 -17.59 -5.38 -8.83
N GLY A 230 -18.70 -4.67 -8.65
CA GLY A 230 -19.54 -4.28 -9.76
C GLY A 230 -19.96 -2.83 -9.67
N PHE A 231 -20.15 -2.21 -10.82
CA PHE A 231 -20.47 -0.79 -10.94
C PHE A 231 -21.36 -0.53 -12.15
N ILE A 232 -22.08 0.59 -12.12
CA ILE A 232 -22.84 1.08 -13.26
C ILE A 232 -22.00 2.15 -13.96
N CYS A 233 -21.74 1.98 -15.24
CA CYS A 233 -20.96 2.94 -16.04
C CYS A 233 -21.65 4.30 -16.12
N ARG A 234 -20.90 5.35 -15.83
CA ARG A 234 -21.32 6.75 -15.92
C ARG A 234 -20.22 7.57 -16.61
N PRO A 235 -19.93 7.32 -17.90
CA PRO A 235 -18.86 8.01 -18.62
C PRO A 235 -19.00 9.53 -18.57
N GLU A 236 -20.21 10.07 -18.47
CA GLU A 236 -20.50 11.50 -18.25
C GLU A 236 -19.93 12.04 -16.92
N CYS A 237 -19.68 11.16 -15.94
CA CYS A 237 -19.08 11.50 -14.65
C CYS A 237 -17.56 11.21 -14.60
N SER A 238 -16.92 10.98 -15.74
CA SER A 238 -15.52 10.55 -15.83
C SER A 238 -14.54 11.48 -15.10
N ALA A 239 -14.75 12.80 -15.15
CA ALA A 239 -13.88 13.76 -14.47
C ALA A 239 -13.82 13.55 -12.94
N GLU A 240 -14.92 13.06 -12.35
CA GLU A 240 -15.04 12.82 -10.92
C GLU A 240 -14.70 11.39 -10.51
N LEU A 241 -14.98 10.40 -11.37
CA LEU A 241 -14.96 8.99 -10.99
C LEU A 241 -13.71 8.22 -11.43
N LEU A 242 -12.96 8.72 -12.41
CA LEU A 242 -11.77 8.01 -12.88
C LEU A 242 -10.61 8.08 -11.90
N ARG A 243 -9.80 7.02 -11.92
CA ARG A 243 -8.60 6.89 -11.09
C ARG A 243 -7.48 7.74 -11.68
N THR A 244 -6.75 8.46 -10.84
CA THR A 244 -5.74 9.45 -11.29
C THR A 244 -4.46 9.43 -10.44
N ILE A 245 -4.44 8.65 -9.35
CA ILE A 245 -3.36 8.73 -8.36
C ILE A 245 -2.29 7.68 -8.64
N SER A 246 -2.57 6.40 -8.41
CA SER A 246 -1.58 5.33 -8.59
C SER A 246 -2.23 3.95 -8.73
N ASP A 247 -1.53 3.01 -9.37
CA ASP A 247 -2.06 1.65 -9.59
C ASP A 247 -2.25 0.89 -8.26
N ALA A 248 -1.33 1.08 -7.31
CA ALA A 248 -1.40 0.39 -6.03
C ALA A 248 -2.56 0.86 -5.12
N MET A 249 -3.23 1.96 -5.50
CA MET A 249 -4.31 2.58 -4.73
C MET A 249 -5.60 2.81 -5.51
N GLU A 250 -5.69 2.29 -6.74
CA GLU A 250 -6.79 2.60 -7.65
C GLU A 250 -8.16 2.18 -7.08
N ASP A 251 -8.22 1.07 -6.36
CA ASP A 251 -9.45 0.55 -5.78
C ASP A 251 -9.98 1.44 -4.65
N ALA A 252 -9.08 1.92 -3.78
CA ALA A 252 -9.41 2.87 -2.73
C ALA A 252 -9.81 4.23 -3.29
N GLU A 253 -9.14 4.68 -4.36
CA GLU A 253 -9.50 5.91 -5.07
C GLU A 253 -10.90 5.80 -5.68
N PHE A 254 -11.18 4.71 -6.39
CA PHE A 254 -12.48 4.48 -7.01
C PHE A 254 -13.60 4.41 -5.96
N SER A 255 -13.33 3.73 -4.85
CA SER A 255 -14.24 3.63 -3.70
C SER A 255 -14.61 4.99 -3.12
N VAL A 256 -13.60 5.84 -2.84
CA VAL A 256 -13.87 7.16 -2.23
C VAL A 256 -14.52 8.11 -3.22
N ARG A 257 -14.18 8.05 -4.51
CA ARG A 257 -14.82 8.89 -5.54
C ARG A 257 -16.30 8.59 -5.66
N HIS A 258 -16.66 7.31 -5.76
CA HIS A 258 -18.07 6.90 -5.74
C HIS A 258 -18.76 7.31 -4.43
N PHE A 259 -18.14 7.09 -3.28
CA PHE A 259 -18.75 7.51 -2.02
C PHE A 259 -18.90 9.04 -1.91
N ALA A 260 -17.93 9.81 -2.41
CA ALA A 260 -17.98 11.27 -2.42
C ALA A 260 -19.11 11.80 -3.30
N LYS A 261 -19.33 11.16 -4.46
CA LYS A 261 -20.36 11.54 -5.41
C LYS A 261 -21.76 11.08 -4.99
N ASP A 262 -21.90 9.83 -4.55
CA ASP A 262 -23.19 9.15 -4.35
C ASP A 262 -23.64 9.14 -2.87
N GLY A 263 -22.70 9.40 -1.96
CA GLY A 263 -22.89 9.28 -0.51
C GLY A 263 -23.07 7.84 -0.02
N VAL A 264 -22.89 6.84 -0.90
CA VAL A 264 -23.10 5.42 -0.61
C VAL A 264 -22.25 4.55 -1.53
N VAL A 265 -21.72 3.47 -0.96
CA VAL A 265 -21.16 2.32 -1.69
C VAL A 265 -21.61 1.06 -0.95
N LEU A 266 -21.84 -0.03 -1.67
CA LEU A 266 -22.28 -1.29 -1.07
C LEU A 266 -21.09 -2.21 -0.81
N ARG A 267 -21.01 -2.80 0.38
CA ARG A 267 -20.01 -3.84 0.68
C ARG A 267 -20.64 -5.02 1.36
N TYR A 268 -20.69 -6.14 0.65
CA TYR A 268 -21.14 -7.41 1.16
C TYR A 268 -20.10 -7.97 2.12
N LYS A 269 -20.48 -8.16 3.38
CA LYS A 269 -19.52 -8.54 4.44
C LYS A 269 -19.29 -10.04 4.55
N MET A 270 -20.20 -10.81 3.98
CA MET A 270 -20.23 -12.27 4.07
C MET A 270 -19.48 -12.98 2.96
N TYR A 271 -19.19 -12.32 1.85
CA TYR A 271 -18.44 -12.90 0.72
C TYR A 271 -16.99 -12.44 0.72
N ALA A 272 -16.09 -13.30 0.27
CA ALA A 272 -14.72 -12.94 -0.09
C ALA A 272 -14.27 -13.79 -1.29
N CYS A 273 -13.39 -13.25 -2.13
CA CYS A 273 -12.73 -14.05 -3.17
C CYS A 273 -11.41 -14.58 -2.66
N ILE A 274 -11.14 -15.85 -2.94
CA ILE A 274 -9.85 -16.48 -2.72
C ILE A 274 -8.95 -16.14 -3.91
N THR A 275 -7.87 -15.43 -3.63
CA THR A 275 -6.83 -15.02 -4.57
C THR A 275 -5.49 -14.94 -3.82
N SER A 276 -4.38 -15.06 -4.54
CA SER A 276 -3.02 -14.92 -4.00
C SER A 276 -2.32 -13.70 -4.60
N PRO A 277 -2.82 -12.47 -4.38
CA PRO A 277 -2.48 -11.30 -5.18
C PRO A 277 -1.03 -10.82 -4.98
N PHE A 278 -0.30 -11.38 -3.99
CA PHE A 278 1.11 -11.06 -3.69
C PHE A 278 2.09 -12.19 -4.04
N SER A 279 1.58 -13.34 -4.50
CA SER A 279 2.39 -14.54 -4.77
C SER A 279 2.42 -14.87 -6.26
N ASN A 280 1.35 -14.55 -6.97
CA ASN A 280 1.15 -14.85 -8.38
C ASN A 280 1.86 -13.81 -9.27
N HIS A 281 2.63 -14.24 -10.28
CA HIS A 281 3.35 -13.35 -11.22
C HIS A 281 2.48 -12.90 -12.39
N GLY A 282 2.68 -11.70 -12.94
CA GLY A 282 1.78 -11.13 -13.95
C GLY A 282 0.90 -10.02 -13.37
N GLY A 283 -0.03 -9.49 -14.16
CA GLY A 283 -0.97 -8.46 -13.72
C GLY A 283 -0.28 -7.27 -13.04
N LEU A 284 -0.87 -6.77 -11.94
CA LEU A 284 -0.28 -5.67 -11.15
C LEU A 284 1.11 -6.02 -10.60
N GLN A 285 1.40 -7.29 -10.32
CA GLN A 285 2.70 -7.71 -9.78
C GLN A 285 3.84 -7.60 -10.79
N SER A 286 3.55 -7.55 -12.09
CA SER A 286 4.55 -7.24 -13.11
C SER A 286 5.19 -5.86 -12.90
N LYS A 287 4.47 -4.91 -12.28
CA LYS A 287 5.03 -3.61 -11.88
C LYS A 287 5.99 -3.70 -10.68
N PHE A 288 5.93 -4.79 -9.90
CA PHE A 288 6.58 -4.93 -8.59
C PHE A 288 7.35 -6.26 -8.43
N VAL A 289 8.37 -6.52 -9.27
CA VAL A 289 9.17 -7.79 -9.32
C VAL A 289 9.71 -8.28 -7.95
N ARG A 290 9.61 -9.60 -7.66
CA ARG A 290 9.57 -10.24 -6.32
C ARG A 290 10.65 -9.92 -5.29
N GLU A 291 11.93 -9.80 -5.62
CA GLU A 291 12.97 -9.98 -4.58
C GLU A 291 13.24 -8.74 -3.71
N GLN A 292 12.74 -7.55 -4.07
CA GLN A 292 13.00 -6.30 -3.34
C GLN A 292 11.76 -5.38 -3.10
N ASN A 293 10.54 -5.78 -3.53
CA ASN A 293 9.49 -4.81 -3.90
C ASN A 293 8.25 -4.65 -3.02
N ASN A 294 8.04 -5.41 -1.94
CA ASN A 294 6.96 -5.04 -1.00
C ASN A 294 7.16 -3.64 -0.40
N GLY A 295 8.41 -3.14 -0.34
CA GLY A 295 8.70 -1.77 0.08
C GLY A 295 8.24 -0.74 -0.95
N THR A 296 8.52 -0.96 -2.25
CA THR A 296 8.17 -0.04 -3.33
C THR A 296 6.67 0.12 -3.49
N ARG A 297 5.92 -1.01 -3.56
CA ARG A 297 4.45 -0.97 -3.55
C ARG A 297 3.92 -0.23 -2.33
N LYS A 298 4.50 -0.48 -1.14
CA LYS A 298 4.10 0.20 0.10
C LYS A 298 4.39 1.71 0.09
N VAL A 299 5.47 2.14 -0.56
CA VAL A 299 5.79 3.56 -0.75
C VAL A 299 4.78 4.22 -1.68
N GLU A 300 4.45 3.56 -2.81
CA GLU A 300 3.41 4.02 -3.73
C GLU A 300 2.03 4.07 -3.06
N GLU A 301 1.66 3.03 -2.29
CA GLU A 301 0.44 3.00 -1.48
C GLU A 301 0.39 4.17 -0.50
N ARG A 302 1.49 4.43 0.21
CA ARG A 302 1.53 5.51 1.21
C ARG A 302 1.44 6.89 0.57
N TRP A 303 2.11 7.09 -0.56
CA TRP A 303 2.00 8.33 -1.32
C TRP A 303 0.57 8.53 -1.85
N GLY A 304 -0.03 7.47 -2.41
CA GLY A 304 -1.40 7.52 -2.91
C GLY A 304 -2.43 7.74 -1.79
N ALA A 305 -2.25 7.09 -0.64
CA ALA A 305 -3.06 7.32 0.55
C ALA A 305 -2.95 8.76 1.06
N LEU A 306 -1.75 9.36 1.01
CA LEU A 306 -1.56 10.76 1.37
C LEU A 306 -2.32 11.66 0.41
N ARG A 307 -2.22 11.40 -0.91
CA ARG A 307 -2.93 12.16 -1.92
C ARG A 307 -4.46 12.05 -1.76
N LEU A 308 -4.98 10.85 -1.51
CA LEU A 308 -6.39 10.63 -1.20
C LEU A 308 -6.84 11.42 0.02
N SER A 309 -6.04 11.45 1.09
CA SER A 309 -6.36 12.24 2.29
C SER A 309 -6.35 13.76 2.05
N GLN A 310 -5.63 14.24 1.03
CA GLN A 310 -5.63 15.65 0.63
C GLN A 310 -6.83 15.98 -0.27
N MET A 311 -7.20 15.07 -1.18
CA MET A 311 -8.32 15.26 -2.10
C MET A 311 -9.67 15.09 -1.40
N PHE A 312 -9.75 14.18 -0.45
CA PHE A 312 -10.98 13.85 0.29
C PHE A 312 -10.74 13.91 1.81
N PRO A 313 -10.32 15.05 2.39
CA PRO A 313 -9.94 15.14 3.81
C PRO A 313 -11.08 14.81 4.78
N HIS A 314 -12.31 14.92 4.29
CA HIS A 314 -13.54 14.62 5.02
C HIS A 314 -13.96 13.14 4.97
N LEU A 315 -13.35 12.35 4.08
CA LEU A 315 -13.68 10.93 3.86
C LEU A 315 -12.46 10.02 4.09
N VAL A 316 -11.25 10.55 3.98
CA VAL A 316 -9.99 9.81 4.13
C VAL A 316 -9.09 10.57 5.12
N GLY A 317 -8.76 9.88 6.22
CA GLY A 317 -7.84 10.38 7.23
C GLY A 317 -6.38 10.27 6.78
N ARG A 318 -5.48 10.91 7.53
CA ARG A 318 -4.04 10.80 7.28
C ARG A 318 -3.59 9.32 7.27
N PRO A 319 -2.70 8.93 6.34
CA PRO A 319 -2.21 7.56 6.27
C PRO A 319 -1.60 7.12 7.60
N ARG A 320 -1.88 5.88 8.00
CA ARG A 320 -1.29 5.26 9.19
C ARG A 320 -0.48 4.06 8.77
N SER A 321 0.80 4.03 9.16
CA SER A 321 1.65 2.85 8.95
C SER A 321 1.01 1.65 9.64
N ARG A 322 0.63 0.62 8.88
CA ARG A 322 0.17 -0.65 9.46
C ARG A 322 1.31 -1.65 9.55
N GLY A 323 1.24 -2.54 10.55
CA GLY A 323 2.33 -3.47 10.87
C GLY A 323 2.58 -4.54 9.79
N GLN A 324 1.60 -4.82 8.93
CA GLN A 324 1.70 -5.81 7.87
C GLN A 324 1.89 -5.14 6.50
N LYS A 325 2.82 -5.66 5.69
CA LYS A 325 3.12 -5.17 4.33
C LYS A 325 1.93 -5.27 3.36
N ARG A 326 0.95 -6.13 3.66
CA ARG A 326 -0.22 -6.43 2.81
C ARG A 326 -1.46 -5.60 3.14
N THR A 327 -1.45 -4.82 4.23
CA THR A 327 -2.61 -3.99 4.60
C THR A 327 -2.45 -2.59 4.07
N LEU A 328 -3.44 -2.06 3.35
CA LEU A 328 -3.42 -0.68 2.82
C LEU A 328 -3.26 0.37 3.93
N ASP A 329 -2.52 1.44 3.62
CA ASP A 329 -2.26 2.55 4.56
C ASP A 329 -3.40 3.59 4.60
N VAL A 330 -4.44 3.41 3.79
CA VAL A 330 -5.63 4.27 3.77
C VAL A 330 -6.46 4.10 5.04
N VAL A 331 -6.95 5.23 5.54
CA VAL A 331 -7.86 5.30 6.69
C VAL A 331 -9.17 5.93 6.21
N PHE A 332 -10.14 5.10 5.86
CA PHE A 332 -11.49 5.60 5.57
C PHE A 332 -12.15 6.10 6.85
N LEU A 333 -12.62 7.34 6.84
CA LEU A 333 -13.37 7.92 7.94
C LEU A 333 -14.80 7.37 7.90
N GLN A 334 -15.26 6.82 9.02
CA GLN A 334 -16.62 6.32 9.15
C GLN A 334 -17.58 7.50 9.30
N ARG A 335 -17.98 8.08 8.16
CA ARG A 335 -19.15 8.94 8.09
C ARG A 335 -20.33 8.13 7.59
N THR A 336 -21.43 8.24 8.33
CA THR A 336 -22.77 7.90 7.82
C THR A 336 -23.28 9.09 7.01
N ARG A 337 -24.07 8.84 5.96
CA ARG A 337 -24.84 9.87 5.24
C ARG A 337 -25.39 10.91 6.23
N PRO A 338 -25.29 12.23 5.96
CA PRO A 338 -26.27 13.16 6.51
C PRO A 338 -27.64 12.58 6.18
N ARG A 339 -28.52 12.40 7.18
CA ARG A 339 -29.83 11.81 6.95
C ARG A 339 -30.56 12.66 5.89
N PRO A 340 -31.01 12.09 4.75
CA PRO A 340 -31.94 12.81 3.90
C PRO A 340 -33.23 13.10 4.69
N PRO A 341 -34.02 14.13 4.32
CA PRO A 341 -35.31 14.38 4.93
C PRO A 341 -36.16 13.11 4.87
N LYS A 342 -36.83 12.80 5.98
CA LYS A 342 -37.47 11.50 6.25
C LYS A 342 -38.47 11.14 5.13
N PHE A 343 -38.13 10.20 4.26
CA PHE A 343 -39.14 9.44 3.53
C PHE A 343 -39.84 8.50 4.51
N LYS A 344 -41.17 8.66 4.65
CA LYS A 344 -42.02 7.77 5.44
C LYS A 344 -41.88 6.35 4.88
N ARG A 345 -41.15 5.48 5.58
CA ARG A 345 -41.17 4.04 5.30
C ARG A 345 -42.61 3.55 5.48
N LEU A 346 -43.21 3.02 4.40
CA LEU A 346 -44.35 2.12 4.47
C LEU A 346 -43.97 0.96 5.40
N ARG A 347 -44.67 0.86 6.53
CA ARG A 347 -44.58 -0.28 7.43
C ARG A 347 -45.41 -1.41 6.81
N SER A 348 -44.75 -2.38 6.21
CA SER A 348 -45.35 -3.70 6.02
C SER A 348 -45.54 -4.33 7.40
N ALA A 349 -46.78 -4.70 7.70
CA ALA A 349 -47.20 -5.30 8.95
C ALA A 349 -46.64 -6.72 9.05
N HIS A 350 -45.80 -6.98 10.05
CA HIS A 350 -45.65 -8.31 10.64
C HIS A 350 -45.77 -8.15 12.16
N LYS A 351 -46.85 -8.73 12.67
CA LYS A 351 -47.32 -8.75 14.06
C LYS A 351 -47.04 -10.16 14.58
N ALA A 352 -46.30 -10.26 15.69
CA ALA A 352 -46.06 -11.43 16.57
C ALA A 352 -44.58 -11.43 16.98
N THR A 353 -44.13 -11.62 18.21
CA THR A 353 -44.74 -11.90 19.51
C THR A 353 -43.69 -11.50 20.54
N LYS A 354 -44.03 -10.63 21.50
CA LYS A 354 -43.16 -10.31 22.64
C LYS A 354 -43.29 -11.42 23.68
N VAL A 355 -42.19 -12.13 23.95
CA VAL A 355 -42.04 -12.88 25.20
C VAL A 355 -40.92 -12.23 25.99
N SER A 356 -41.28 -11.72 27.17
CA SER A 356 -40.36 -11.15 28.14
C SER A 356 -39.56 -12.25 28.83
N LYS A 357 -38.24 -12.11 28.92
CA LYS A 357 -37.48 -12.71 30.02
C LYS A 357 -36.56 -11.68 30.65
N LYS A 358 -36.95 -11.31 31.88
CA LYS A 358 -36.15 -10.63 32.91
C LYS A 358 -35.16 -11.63 33.53
N GLY A 359 -34.03 -11.13 34.02
CA GLY A 359 -33.09 -11.82 34.91
C GLY A 359 -31.97 -12.55 34.15
N ALA A 360 -30.72 -12.61 34.61
CA ALA A 360 -30.10 -12.15 35.83
C ALA A 360 -28.62 -11.87 35.53
N ARG A 361 -28.09 -10.81 36.11
CA ARG A 361 -26.71 -10.33 35.94
C ARG A 361 -25.82 -11.08 36.93
N MET A 362 -25.29 -12.26 36.56
CA MET A 362 -24.30 -12.96 37.37
C MET A 362 -22.88 -12.51 37.04
N LYS A 363 -22.21 -11.94 38.05
CA LYS A 363 -20.78 -11.62 38.08
C LYS A 363 -20.00 -12.92 38.30
N PHE A 364 -19.27 -13.41 37.31
CA PHE A 364 -18.29 -14.48 37.51
C PHE A 364 -16.91 -13.89 37.84
N LYS A 365 -16.45 -14.15 39.07
CA LYS A 365 -15.08 -13.94 39.53
C LYS A 365 -14.14 -14.89 38.78
N ARG A 366 -13.12 -14.34 38.11
CA ARG A 366 -11.99 -15.10 37.57
C ARG A 366 -11.11 -15.57 38.74
N LYS A 367 -11.11 -16.87 39.03
CA LYS A 367 -10.01 -17.53 39.74
C LYS A 367 -8.93 -17.89 38.72
N ALA A 368 -7.71 -17.49 39.01
CA ALA A 368 -6.51 -17.93 38.32
C ALA A 368 -6.30 -19.42 38.62
N ALA A 369 -6.11 -20.22 37.58
CA ALA A 369 -5.56 -21.56 37.68
C ALA A 369 -4.35 -21.63 36.77
N ASP A 370 -3.23 -21.87 37.44
CA ASP A 370 -1.93 -22.19 36.90
C ASP A 370 -2.02 -23.51 36.14
N THR A 371 -1.45 -23.58 34.93
CA THR A 371 -1.19 -24.86 34.28
C THR A 371 -0.04 -24.72 33.30
N THR A 372 1.10 -25.17 33.77
CA THR A 372 2.31 -25.54 33.04
C THR A 372 1.98 -26.46 31.87
N CYS A 373 2.24 -26.00 30.63
CA CYS A 373 2.28 -26.89 29.47
C CYS A 373 3.40 -26.50 28.49
N ARG A 374 4.36 -27.43 28.40
CA ARG A 374 5.27 -27.79 27.30
C ARG A 374 5.78 -26.69 26.37
N LYS A 375 7.08 -26.41 26.55
CA LYS A 375 7.98 -25.77 25.56
C LYS A 375 7.98 -26.56 24.26
N LEU A 376 7.25 -26.11 23.25
CA LEU A 376 7.49 -26.46 21.84
C LEU A 376 8.32 -25.35 21.17
N ALA A 377 9.27 -25.78 20.34
CA ALA A 377 10.32 -24.96 19.75
C ALA A 377 9.76 -23.71 19.06
N ARG A 378 10.28 -22.54 19.47
CA ARG A 378 9.96 -21.25 18.84
C ARG A 378 10.47 -21.25 17.40
N PRO A 379 9.64 -20.85 16.40
CA PRO A 379 10.14 -20.54 15.07
C PRO A 379 11.13 -19.38 15.18
N THR A 380 12.26 -19.50 14.48
CA THR A 380 13.29 -18.47 14.40
C THR A 380 12.66 -17.13 14.02
N LYS A 381 12.72 -16.16 14.95
CA LYS A 381 12.27 -14.79 14.73
C LYS A 381 12.97 -14.25 13.48
N VAL A 382 12.24 -14.09 12.38
CA VAL A 382 12.70 -13.31 11.23
C VAL A 382 13.07 -11.93 11.77
N LYS A 383 14.39 -11.64 11.82
CA LYS A 383 14.90 -10.37 12.34
C LYS A 383 14.28 -9.27 11.49
N LYS A 384 13.40 -8.45 12.10
CA LYS A 384 12.87 -7.23 11.48
C LYS A 384 14.07 -6.44 10.95
N MET A 385 14.15 -6.25 9.63
CA MET A 385 15.13 -5.36 9.02
C MET A 385 15.01 -4.01 9.71
N LYS A 386 16.07 -3.60 10.42
CA LYS A 386 16.11 -2.31 11.11
C LYS A 386 15.99 -1.23 10.04
N THR A 387 15.07 -0.27 10.23
CA THR A 387 14.99 0.92 9.39
C THR A 387 16.34 1.62 9.42
N ILE A 388 17.02 1.67 8.28
CA ILE A 388 18.30 2.34 8.17
C ILE A 388 18.01 3.84 8.05
N HIS A 389 18.35 4.58 9.09
CA HIS A 389 18.33 6.03 9.06
C HIS A 389 19.53 6.51 8.23
N PHE A 390 19.25 7.23 7.14
CA PHE A 390 20.27 7.76 6.22
C PHE A 390 19.92 9.20 5.83
N PRO A 391 20.87 10.15 5.93
CA PRO A 391 20.65 11.53 5.54
C PRO A 391 20.18 11.62 4.10
N PHE A 392 19.25 12.54 3.84
CA PHE A 392 18.80 12.80 2.49
C PHE A 392 19.89 13.59 1.75
N LEU A 393 20.68 12.89 0.94
CA LEU A 393 21.68 13.51 0.07
C LEU A 393 21.01 14.03 -1.22
N LEU A 394 21.53 15.15 -1.73
CA LEU A 394 21.20 15.77 -3.00
C LEU A 394 22.10 15.20 -4.08
N ALA A 395 21.66 15.27 -5.34
CA ALA A 395 22.39 14.73 -6.48
C ALA A 395 23.83 15.29 -6.57
N GLU A 396 24.05 16.54 -6.18
CA GLU A 396 25.35 17.20 -6.31
C GLU A 396 26.22 17.11 -5.05
N ASP A 397 25.77 16.39 -4.02
CA ASP A 397 26.68 16.07 -2.91
C ASP A 397 27.81 15.18 -3.43
N ARG A 398 29.04 15.57 -3.08
CA ARG A 398 30.24 14.84 -3.46
C ARG A 398 30.46 13.67 -2.52
N ILE A 399 30.75 12.53 -3.12
CA ILE A 399 30.97 11.26 -2.44
C ILE A 399 32.24 10.60 -2.97
N GLU A 400 32.81 9.73 -2.15
CA GLU A 400 33.97 8.92 -2.49
C GLU A 400 33.76 7.50 -1.97
N TYR A 401 33.96 6.51 -2.83
CA TYR A 401 33.88 5.11 -2.45
C TYR A 401 35.27 4.58 -2.11
N LYS A 402 35.34 3.73 -1.08
CA LYS A 402 36.53 2.93 -0.80
C LYS A 402 36.57 1.72 -1.73
N ALA A 403 37.72 1.05 -1.76
CA ALA A 403 37.88 -0.21 -2.47
C ALA A 403 36.74 -1.19 -2.14
N ASN A 404 36.18 -1.81 -3.19
CA ASN A 404 35.00 -2.67 -3.11
C ASN A 404 35.20 -3.83 -2.11
N PRO A 405 34.53 -3.79 -0.93
CA PRO A 405 34.73 -4.78 0.12
C PRO A 405 33.72 -5.93 0.01
N LYS A 406 32.96 -6.00 -1.08
CA LYS A 406 31.90 -7.00 -1.27
C LYS A 406 32.53 -8.32 -1.72
N GLN A 407 31.87 -9.42 -1.36
CA GLN A 407 32.29 -10.76 -1.75
C GLN A 407 32.37 -10.88 -3.28
N LEU A 408 33.51 -11.38 -3.77
CA LEU A 408 33.76 -11.61 -5.19
C LEU A 408 32.66 -12.51 -5.80
N GLY A 409 32.13 -12.12 -6.96
CA GLY A 409 31.04 -12.81 -7.66
C GLY A 409 29.63 -12.48 -7.14
N SER A 410 29.48 -11.76 -6.03
CA SER A 410 28.16 -11.42 -5.51
C SER A 410 27.46 -10.32 -6.33
N ALA A 411 26.12 -10.36 -6.37
CA ALA A 411 25.33 -9.30 -7.00
C ALA A 411 25.64 -7.90 -6.40
N ALA A 412 25.95 -7.85 -5.09
CA ALA A 412 26.35 -6.61 -4.42
C ALA A 412 27.71 -6.09 -4.90
N GLN A 413 28.67 -6.98 -5.18
CA GLN A 413 29.96 -6.59 -5.75
C GLN A 413 29.79 -6.03 -7.16
N ILE A 414 29.02 -6.72 -8.01
CA ILE A 414 28.73 -6.28 -9.38
C ILE A 414 28.04 -4.90 -9.36
N CYS A 415 27.06 -4.71 -8.48
CA CYS A 415 26.40 -3.41 -8.33
C CYS A 415 27.37 -2.33 -7.85
N TYR A 416 28.18 -2.61 -6.82
CA TYR A 416 29.14 -1.65 -6.27
C TYR A 416 30.18 -1.23 -7.31
N ALA A 417 30.73 -2.19 -8.07
CA ALA A 417 31.70 -1.92 -9.13
C ALA A 417 31.19 -0.96 -10.22
N ARG A 418 29.87 -0.89 -10.44
CA ARG A 418 29.28 0.04 -11.40
C ARG A 418 29.34 1.49 -10.93
N TYR A 419 29.04 1.75 -9.67
CA TYR A 419 28.89 3.11 -9.15
C TYR A 419 30.05 3.58 -8.26
N GLU A 420 31.04 2.73 -7.95
CA GLU A 420 32.18 3.12 -7.11
C GLU A 420 33.03 4.25 -7.72
N ARG A 421 32.92 4.46 -9.03
CA ARG A 421 33.60 5.54 -9.77
C ARG A 421 32.86 6.88 -9.70
N ALA A 422 31.64 6.91 -9.15
CA ALA A 422 30.85 8.12 -9.05
C ALA A 422 31.46 9.12 -8.07
N LYS A 423 31.53 10.38 -8.47
CA LYS A 423 32.02 11.50 -7.64
C LYS A 423 30.88 12.25 -6.96
N THR A 424 29.64 12.05 -7.42
CA THR A 424 28.45 12.66 -6.87
C THR A 424 27.32 11.65 -6.65
N VAL A 425 26.37 11.97 -5.78
CA VAL A 425 25.20 11.11 -5.53
C VAL A 425 24.36 10.91 -6.79
N GLY A 426 24.24 11.95 -7.63
CA GLY A 426 23.51 11.91 -8.89
C GLY A 426 24.18 10.99 -9.89
N GLU A 427 25.50 11.04 -10.03
CA GLU A 427 26.27 10.09 -10.84
C GLU A 427 26.11 8.66 -10.35
N ALA A 428 26.20 8.42 -9.03
CA ALA A 428 26.02 7.09 -8.47
C ALA A 428 24.61 6.54 -8.80
N GLN A 429 23.58 7.39 -8.66
CA GLN A 429 22.21 7.04 -9.00
C GLN A 429 22.04 6.74 -10.49
N ALA A 430 22.64 7.53 -11.37
CA ALA A 430 22.64 7.29 -12.82
C ALA A 430 23.32 5.96 -13.19
N LEU A 431 24.35 5.57 -12.43
CA LEU A 431 25.06 4.28 -12.59
C LEU A 431 24.32 3.09 -11.95
N GLY A 432 23.18 3.35 -11.30
CA GLY A 432 22.28 2.33 -10.75
C GLY A 432 22.32 2.20 -9.22
N ALA A 433 23.06 3.05 -8.50
CA ALA A 433 23.05 3.07 -7.05
C ALA A 433 21.68 3.52 -6.53
N ARG A 434 21.05 2.71 -5.70
CA ARG A 434 19.80 3.09 -5.03
C ARG A 434 20.12 3.77 -3.72
N ARG A 435 19.13 4.48 -3.18
CA ARG A 435 19.26 5.15 -1.88
C ARG A 435 19.64 4.19 -0.75
N TYR A 436 19.19 2.94 -0.81
CA TYR A 436 19.56 1.92 0.17
C TYR A 436 21.03 1.49 0.04
N ASP A 437 21.57 1.44 -1.19
CA ASP A 437 22.98 1.12 -1.43
C ASP A 437 23.88 2.20 -0.81
N LEU A 438 23.58 3.48 -1.09
CA LEU A 438 24.25 4.63 -0.46
C LEU A 438 24.18 4.58 1.07
N ALA A 439 23.02 4.24 1.61
CA ALA A 439 22.81 4.13 3.05
C ALA A 439 23.63 3.01 3.68
N TRP A 440 23.64 1.85 3.04
CA TRP A 440 24.35 0.67 3.49
C TRP A 440 25.86 0.91 3.43
N ASP A 441 26.37 1.37 2.28
CA ASP A 441 27.79 1.62 2.08
C ASP A 441 28.31 2.72 3.00
N TRP A 442 27.53 3.78 3.26
CA TRP A 442 27.92 4.78 4.24
C TRP A 442 27.92 4.23 5.67
N SER A 443 26.92 3.41 6.01
CA SER A 443 26.82 2.82 7.36
C SER A 443 27.95 1.83 7.67
N LEU A 444 28.49 1.16 6.64
CA LEU A 444 29.65 0.28 6.74
C LEU A 444 30.98 1.01 6.51
N GLY A 445 30.95 2.31 6.22
CA GLY A 445 32.15 3.11 5.98
C GLY A 445 32.85 2.84 4.65
N HIS A 446 32.14 2.26 3.68
CA HIS A 446 32.58 2.05 2.29
C HIS A 446 32.33 3.28 1.43
N LEU A 447 31.31 4.07 1.77
CA LEU A 447 31.02 5.36 1.16
C LEU A 447 31.39 6.47 2.14
N GLU A 448 32.14 7.46 1.66
CA GLU A 448 32.39 8.71 2.36
C GLU A 448 31.69 9.86 1.63
N ILE A 449 31.02 10.72 2.39
CA ILE A 449 30.56 12.01 1.85
C ILE A 449 31.76 12.93 1.97
N VAL A 450 32.23 13.55 0.89
CA VAL A 450 33.42 14.43 0.92
C VAL A 450 33.07 15.90 0.75
N GLY A 451 31.88 16.20 0.25
CA GLY A 451 31.41 17.59 0.10
C GLY A 451 29.89 17.68 0.09
N LEU A 452 29.34 18.55 0.93
CA LEU A 452 27.92 18.80 0.99
C LEU A 452 27.54 20.01 0.13
N ARG A 453 26.53 19.85 -0.73
CA ARG A 453 25.84 21.00 -1.33
C ARG A 453 25.04 21.70 -0.23
N ILE A 454 25.39 22.96 0.04
CA ILE A 454 24.67 23.78 1.02
C ILE A 454 23.58 24.64 0.39
N ALA A 455 23.52 24.79 -0.94
CA ALA A 455 22.49 25.61 -1.59
C ALA A 455 21.06 25.23 -1.14
N PRO A 456 20.15 26.20 -1.03
CA PRO A 456 18.81 25.94 -0.54
C PRO A 456 18.07 25.03 -1.52
N THR A 457 17.37 24.04 -0.98
CA THR A 457 16.54 23.12 -1.78
C THR A 457 15.21 23.73 -2.21
N SER A 458 14.92 24.95 -1.75
CA SER A 458 13.69 25.70 -2.06
C SER A 458 13.83 27.15 -1.60
N THR A 459 13.16 28.04 -2.31
CA THR A 459 13.00 29.47 -2.02
C THR A 459 11.55 29.82 -1.65
N GLU A 460 10.72 28.82 -1.29
CA GLU A 460 9.28 29.02 -0.97
C GLU A 460 9.06 30.01 0.18
N CYS A 461 9.95 29.98 1.17
CA CYS A 461 10.00 30.94 2.26
C CYS A 461 11.41 31.51 2.31
N GLU A 462 11.50 32.84 2.34
CA GLU A 462 12.76 33.57 2.36
C GLU A 462 12.70 34.68 3.40
N LEU A 463 13.74 34.76 4.24
CA LEU A 463 13.97 35.90 5.13
C LEU A 463 15.34 36.51 4.78
N ARG A 464 15.36 37.82 4.56
CA ARG A 464 16.56 38.62 4.24
C ARG A 464 16.95 39.53 5.41
N ASP A 465 18.18 40.03 5.35
CA ASP A 465 18.69 41.15 6.16
C ASP A 465 18.57 40.98 7.67
N LEU A 466 18.71 39.73 8.14
CA LEU A 466 18.48 39.34 9.53
C LEU A 466 19.49 39.91 10.54
N PHE A 467 20.58 40.51 10.07
CA PHE A 467 21.65 41.05 10.91
C PHE A 467 22.10 42.47 10.52
N GLY A 468 21.43 43.15 9.58
CA GLY A 468 21.79 44.51 9.17
C GLY A 468 23.22 44.68 8.63
N ALA A 469 23.95 43.60 8.40
CA ALA A 469 25.31 43.64 7.86
C ALA A 469 25.23 43.80 6.34
N GLY A 470 25.84 44.85 5.81
CA GLY A 470 25.94 45.11 4.37
C GLY A 470 26.55 43.94 3.57
N PRO A 471 26.52 44.00 2.23
CA PRO A 471 26.91 42.91 1.35
C PRO A 471 28.30 42.39 1.71
N ARG A 472 28.36 41.15 2.20
CA ARG A 472 29.63 40.50 2.50
C ARG A 472 30.32 40.08 1.20
N PRO A 473 31.66 40.14 1.15
CA PRO A 473 32.41 39.70 -0.02
C PRO A 473 32.04 38.25 -0.32
N ALA A 474 31.60 37.99 -1.56
CA ALA A 474 31.25 36.68 -2.03
C ALA A 474 32.43 35.74 -1.78
N ALA A 475 32.27 34.80 -0.85
CA ALA A 475 33.28 33.80 -0.59
C ALA A 475 33.50 33.01 -1.88
N ALA A 476 34.64 33.23 -2.54
CA ALA A 476 35.02 32.49 -3.74
C ALA A 476 34.89 30.99 -3.45
N ALA A 477 34.11 30.29 -4.29
CA ALA A 477 33.77 28.88 -4.16
C ALA A 477 34.96 27.96 -4.50
N GLY A 478 36.13 28.19 -3.91
CA GLY A 478 37.28 27.31 -3.99
C GLY A 478 37.04 26.03 -3.17
N ALA A 479 37.38 24.87 -3.73
CA ALA A 479 37.29 23.60 -3.02
C ALA A 479 38.13 23.64 -1.73
N PRO A 480 37.64 23.11 -0.60
CA PRO A 480 38.38 23.14 0.66
C PRO A 480 39.64 22.26 0.55
N ALA A 481 40.80 22.83 0.88
CA ALA A 481 42.05 22.07 1.04
C ALA A 481 41.86 20.92 2.06
N ALA A 482 42.36 19.73 1.70
CA ALA A 482 42.30 18.51 2.51
C ALA A 482 42.92 18.78 3.90
N GLY A 483 42.11 18.70 4.96
CA GLY A 483 42.54 19.00 6.34
C GLY A 483 41.60 19.93 7.13
N ARG A 484 40.61 20.55 6.49
CA ARG A 484 39.70 21.52 7.12
C ARG A 484 38.25 21.04 7.30
N VAL A 485 38.00 19.78 7.63
CA VAL A 485 36.63 19.28 7.88
C VAL A 485 36.37 19.02 9.37
N VAL A 486 35.15 19.30 9.82
CA VAL A 486 34.63 18.93 11.15
C VAL A 486 33.47 17.97 10.94
N ARG A 487 33.46 16.85 11.68
CA ARG A 487 32.36 15.88 11.63
C ARG A 487 31.21 16.37 12.49
N VAL A 488 30.03 16.51 11.90
CA VAL A 488 28.79 16.95 12.54
C VAL A 488 27.77 15.84 12.50
N ARG A 489 27.16 15.50 13.64
CA ARG A 489 26.06 14.53 13.69
C ARG A 489 24.73 15.24 13.45
N VAL A 490 23.92 14.67 12.55
CA VAL A 490 22.52 15.06 12.32
C VAL A 490 21.57 13.93 12.68
N LEU A 491 20.26 14.20 12.70
CA LEU A 491 19.20 13.24 13.08
C LEU A 491 19.30 11.92 12.32
N GLU A 492 19.61 11.96 11.04
CA GLU A 492 19.64 10.80 10.18
C GLU A 492 20.95 10.01 10.24
N CYS A 493 21.94 10.42 11.04
CA CYS A 493 23.20 9.68 11.20
C CYS A 493 23.01 8.40 12.05
N PRO A 494 23.37 7.20 11.55
CA PRO A 494 23.42 5.97 12.33
C PRO A 494 24.26 6.12 13.60
N LYS A 495 23.96 5.29 14.60
CA LYS A 495 24.70 5.27 15.89
C LYS A 495 26.21 5.08 15.74
N ALA A 496 26.64 4.38 14.70
CA ALA A 496 28.04 4.10 14.38
C ALA A 496 28.64 5.05 13.32
N SER A 497 27.85 5.98 12.76
CA SER A 497 28.35 6.90 11.72
C SER A 497 29.41 7.85 12.29
N PRO A 498 30.49 8.14 11.53
CA PRO A 498 31.50 9.13 11.90
C PRO A 498 30.96 10.57 11.90
N GLY A 499 29.73 10.79 11.43
CA GLY A 499 29.15 12.11 11.21
C GLY A 499 29.37 12.63 9.80
N LEU A 500 28.67 13.70 9.45
CA LEU A 500 28.78 14.40 8.18
C LEU A 500 30.00 15.32 8.20
N PRO A 501 30.88 15.29 7.20
CA PRO A 501 31.94 16.29 7.11
C PRO A 501 31.36 17.62 6.64
N VAL A 502 31.70 18.66 7.39
CA VAL A 502 31.37 20.05 7.10
C VAL A 502 32.68 20.83 7.09
N SER A 503 32.88 21.74 6.13
CA SER A 503 34.09 22.55 6.11
C SER A 503 34.16 23.42 7.38
N ARG A 504 35.36 23.56 7.95
CA ARG A 504 35.61 24.45 9.11
C ARG A 504 35.18 25.87 8.83
N GLN A 505 35.32 26.34 7.58
CA GLN A 505 34.86 27.65 7.15
C GLN A 505 33.34 27.78 7.26
N ALA A 506 32.57 26.85 6.67
CA ALA A 506 31.11 26.89 6.76
C ALA A 506 30.61 26.78 8.20
N LEU A 507 31.26 25.93 9.00
CA LEU A 507 30.93 25.79 10.42
C LEU A 507 31.32 27.04 11.23
N SER A 508 32.46 27.68 10.92
CA SER A 508 32.90 28.93 11.55
C SER A 508 31.93 30.07 11.24
N CYS A 509 31.51 30.22 9.98
CA CYS A 509 30.46 31.17 9.61
C CYS A 509 29.20 30.93 10.43
N LEU A 510 28.77 29.66 10.59
CA LEU A 510 27.60 29.35 11.41
C LEU A 510 27.81 29.74 12.88
N VAL A 511 28.95 29.39 13.48
CA VAL A 511 29.28 29.72 14.88
C VAL A 511 29.31 31.24 15.13
N GLN A 512 29.85 32.02 14.19
CA GLN A 512 29.87 33.49 14.29
C GLN A 512 28.46 34.08 14.45
N HIS A 513 27.46 33.46 13.83
CA HIS A 513 26.06 33.90 13.88
C HIS A 513 25.23 33.25 14.99
N CYS A 514 25.78 32.28 15.73
CA CYS A 514 25.00 31.44 16.64
C CYS A 514 25.58 31.50 18.06
N PRO A 515 25.02 32.34 18.97
CA PRO A 515 25.48 32.44 20.35
C PRO A 515 25.56 31.09 21.07
N GLY A 516 24.56 30.21 20.86
CA GLY A 516 24.50 28.89 21.48
C GLY A 516 25.60 27.91 21.04
N LEU A 517 26.42 28.28 20.05
CA LEU A 517 27.49 27.43 19.51
C LEU A 517 28.90 27.95 19.81
N LYS A 518 29.05 29.14 20.41
CA LYS A 518 30.37 29.79 20.61
C LYS A 518 31.34 28.96 21.45
N GLU A 519 30.85 28.26 22.45
CA GLU A 519 31.67 27.43 23.36
C GLU A 519 31.83 25.98 22.87
N MET A 520 31.37 25.67 21.65
CA MET A 520 31.29 24.30 21.17
C MET A 520 32.64 23.75 20.70
N LYS A 521 33.27 22.92 21.53
CA LYS A 521 34.53 22.23 21.19
C LYS A 521 34.36 21.31 19.98
N SER A 522 35.37 21.24 19.10
CA SER A 522 35.37 20.44 17.86
C SER A 522 34.95 18.97 18.04
N LYS A 523 35.31 18.35 19.16
CA LYS A 523 34.94 16.96 19.48
C LYS A 523 33.47 16.73 19.84
N ASN A 524 32.72 17.79 20.13
CA ASN A 524 31.32 17.68 20.56
C ASN A 524 30.33 17.66 19.39
N TRP A 525 30.72 18.14 18.21
CA TRP A 525 29.84 18.22 17.03
C TRP A 525 29.36 16.85 16.52
N CYS A 526 30.16 15.80 16.68
CA CYS A 526 29.82 14.43 16.24
C CYS A 526 29.18 13.56 17.34
N LYS A 527 29.09 14.05 18.59
CA LYS A 527 28.52 13.29 19.71
C LYS A 527 27.02 13.05 19.53
N ARG A 528 26.50 12.00 20.18
CA ARG A 528 25.06 11.65 20.15
C ARG A 528 24.15 12.74 20.74
N ASN A 529 24.69 13.55 21.63
CA ASN A 529 24.07 14.74 22.21
C ASN A 529 24.67 16.04 21.65
N GLY A 530 25.32 15.98 20.48
CA GLY A 530 25.80 17.16 19.78
C GLY A 530 24.64 18.08 19.39
N PRO A 531 24.91 19.36 19.10
CA PRO A 531 23.88 20.37 18.91
C PRO A 531 22.89 19.98 17.81
N PHE A 532 23.36 19.37 16.73
CA PHE A 532 22.52 19.01 15.60
C PHE A 532 22.07 17.55 15.57
N ALA A 533 22.35 16.77 16.62
CA ALA A 533 22.07 15.33 16.61
C ALA A 533 20.57 14.99 16.47
N ASN A 534 19.66 15.92 16.75
CA ASN A 534 18.21 15.79 16.53
C ASN A 534 17.67 16.70 15.42
N VAL A 535 18.54 17.37 14.67
CA VAL A 535 18.17 18.26 13.57
C VAL A 535 18.18 17.48 12.25
N PRO A 536 17.08 17.48 11.48
CA PRO A 536 17.07 16.87 10.15
C PRO A 536 18.10 17.51 9.23
N MET A 537 18.76 16.71 8.40
CA MET A 537 19.80 17.13 7.45
C MET A 537 19.38 18.35 6.61
N ALA A 538 18.12 18.36 6.18
CA ALA A 538 17.55 19.46 5.42
C ALA A 538 17.58 20.81 6.16
N ALA A 539 17.23 20.84 7.44
CA ALA A 539 17.26 22.06 8.24
C ALA A 539 18.70 22.49 8.51
N PHE A 540 19.59 21.52 8.76
CA PHE A 540 21.01 21.78 8.94
C PHE A 540 21.65 22.41 7.69
N ARG A 541 21.34 21.93 6.49
CA ARG A 541 21.76 22.58 5.22
C ARG A 541 21.30 24.02 5.12
N THR A 542 20.04 24.30 5.43
CA THR A 542 19.49 25.65 5.43
C THR A 542 20.27 26.58 6.38
N LEU A 543 20.67 26.09 7.57
CA LEU A 543 21.49 26.87 8.50
C LEU A 543 22.88 27.18 7.91
N LEU A 544 23.55 26.19 7.32
CA LEU A 544 24.85 26.41 6.70
C LEU A 544 24.78 27.42 5.54
N PHE A 545 23.75 27.32 4.71
CA PHE A 545 23.50 28.28 3.63
C PHE A 545 23.28 29.70 4.14
N TRP A 546 22.43 29.83 5.16
CA TRP A 546 22.10 31.11 5.75
C TRP A 546 23.33 31.76 6.37
N ALA A 547 24.15 30.99 7.07
CA ALA A 547 25.38 31.50 7.67
C ALA A 547 26.38 32.03 6.64
N SER A 548 26.43 31.46 5.43
CA SER A 548 27.34 31.92 4.38
C SER A 548 26.77 33.02 3.49
N SER A 549 25.45 33.05 3.28
CA SER A 549 24.80 33.96 2.33
C SER A 549 24.03 35.11 2.98
N GLY A 550 23.78 35.06 4.28
CA GLY A 550 22.84 35.95 4.98
C GLY A 550 21.36 35.68 4.65
N ARG A 551 21.06 34.79 3.70
CA ARG A 551 19.71 34.52 3.20
C ARG A 551 19.17 33.21 3.77
N LEU A 552 18.06 33.30 4.50
CA LEU A 552 17.40 32.11 5.05
C LEU A 552 16.29 31.63 4.11
N ALA A 553 16.60 30.67 3.24
CA ALA A 553 15.67 30.10 2.26
C ALA A 553 15.31 28.64 2.57
N PHE A 554 14.02 28.31 2.63
CA PHE A 554 13.54 26.98 3.01
C PHE A 554 12.12 26.65 2.50
N GLN A 555 11.79 25.35 2.53
CA GLN A 555 10.44 24.84 2.27
C GLN A 555 9.53 25.07 3.48
N ARG A 556 8.31 25.56 3.28
CA ARG A 556 7.36 25.90 4.36
C ARG A 556 7.10 24.72 5.30
N ARG A 557 6.94 23.51 4.75
CA ARG A 557 6.74 22.28 5.55
C ARG A 557 7.87 21.96 6.53
N ARG A 558 9.04 22.61 6.38
CA ARG A 558 10.21 22.45 7.25
C ARG A 558 10.35 23.56 8.30
N ALA A 559 9.46 24.55 8.33
CA ALA A 559 9.51 25.69 9.24
C ALA A 559 9.72 25.26 10.70
N SER A 560 8.97 24.27 11.19
CA SER A 560 9.10 23.81 12.58
C SER A 560 10.47 23.18 12.88
N ALA A 561 11.02 22.38 11.97
CA ALA A 561 12.32 21.74 12.16
C ALA A 561 13.45 22.78 12.12
N LEU A 562 13.35 23.76 11.21
CA LEU A 562 14.28 24.87 11.11
C LEU A 562 14.22 25.77 12.34
N ALA A 563 13.02 26.11 12.82
CA ALA A 563 12.85 26.90 14.04
C ALA A 563 13.49 26.21 15.26
N ASN A 564 13.32 24.89 15.41
CA ASN A 564 13.99 24.15 16.48
C ASN A 564 15.53 24.20 16.33
N ALA A 565 16.04 24.07 15.11
CA ALA A 565 17.48 24.17 14.85
C ALA A 565 18.02 25.59 15.18
N LEU A 566 17.27 26.64 14.86
CA LEU A 566 17.59 28.03 15.21
C LEU A 566 17.59 28.28 16.72
N ARG A 567 16.67 27.68 17.47
CA ARG A 567 16.69 27.74 18.95
C ARG A 567 17.93 27.10 19.55
N ILE A 568 18.35 25.95 19.02
CA ILE A 568 19.61 25.31 19.43
C ILE A 568 20.81 26.23 19.16
N CYS A 569 20.75 27.02 18.09
CA CYS A 569 21.76 28.04 17.78
C CYS A 569 21.70 29.30 18.68
N GLY A 570 20.72 29.42 19.60
CA GLY A 570 20.51 30.62 20.42
C GLY A 570 19.86 31.78 19.65
N LEU A 571 19.00 31.49 18.68
CA LEU A 571 18.38 32.47 17.78
C LEU A 571 16.85 32.48 17.91
N ASP A 572 16.34 32.65 19.13
CA ASP A 572 14.90 32.53 19.44
C ASP A 572 14.00 33.50 18.69
N LYS A 573 14.47 34.75 18.50
CA LYS A 573 13.73 35.76 17.72
C LYS A 573 13.55 35.32 16.27
N LEU A 574 14.62 34.84 15.64
CA LEU A 574 14.59 34.35 14.26
C LEU A 574 13.76 33.06 14.14
N ALA A 575 13.88 32.14 15.10
CA ALA A 575 13.05 30.94 15.16
C ALA A 575 11.55 31.29 15.23
N SER A 576 11.19 32.31 16.00
CA SER A 576 9.82 32.80 16.11
C SER A 576 9.34 33.45 14.80
N SER A 577 10.20 34.20 14.11
CA SER A 577 9.87 34.74 12.77
C SER A 577 9.63 33.64 11.74
N VAL A 578 10.46 32.58 11.71
CA VAL A 578 10.25 31.40 10.85
C VAL A 578 8.90 30.72 11.13
N GLN A 579 8.45 30.69 12.38
CA GLN A 579 7.16 30.10 12.75
C GLN A 579 5.95 31.00 12.47
N ARG A 580 6.14 32.33 12.40
CA ARG A 580 5.06 33.30 12.14
C ARG A 580 4.78 33.53 10.66
N LEU A 581 5.64 33.06 9.77
CA LEU A 581 5.40 33.19 8.33
C LEU A 581 4.03 32.57 7.97
N PRO A 582 3.18 33.30 7.22
CA PRO A 582 1.82 32.86 6.94
C PRO A 582 1.79 31.46 6.32
N GLY A 583 0.99 30.58 6.91
CA GLY A 583 0.86 29.18 6.49
C GLY A 583 1.87 28.20 7.11
N ALA A 584 2.72 28.63 8.05
CA ALA A 584 3.49 27.69 8.87
C ALA A 584 2.51 26.85 9.73
N PRO A 585 2.64 25.51 9.78
CA PRO A 585 1.76 24.67 10.58
C PRO A 585 1.92 25.07 12.06
N SER A 586 0.86 25.65 12.65
CA SER A 586 0.83 26.02 14.06
C SER A 586 1.10 24.76 14.89
N GLY A 587 2.23 24.74 15.60
CA GLY A 587 2.71 23.58 16.36
C GLY A 587 1.89 23.19 17.58
N ARG A 588 0.60 23.57 17.67
CA ARG A 588 -0.31 23.01 18.67
C ARG A 588 -0.68 21.60 18.23
N ARG A 589 0.07 20.63 18.78
CA ARG A 589 -0.33 19.22 18.85
C ARG A 589 -1.32 19.02 19.98
#